data_AF-A0A1M6GQF6-F1
#
_entry.id   AF-A0A1M6GQF6-F1
#
_cell.length_a   1.000
_cell.length_b   1.000
_cell.length_c   1.000
_cell.angle_alpha   90.00
_cell.angle_beta   90.00
_cell.angle_gamma   90.00
#
_symmetry.space_group_name_H-M   'P 1'
#
loop_
_entity.id
_entity.type
_entity.pdbx_description
1 polymer ?
#
loop_
_entity_poly.entity_id
_entity_poly.type
_entity_poly.pdbx_seq_one_letter_code
_entity_poly.pdbx_strand_id
1 'polypeptide(L)'
;MNYKHQFFILLILLSLYSCIKKNPNKEIEQGILRENTIPKTDDGFSYLVKKEVYVPIYSDIYNKTKDFRFQLTATLSIRNTSRKDSLFIKNVDYYNTEGSLVRGYIEQPIFLKPLESIEYVIEEEDTSGGSGANFLITWGANTTLAPIFQGVMVGVSGQQGFAFTTEGVVISETKK
;
A
#
# COMPACT_ATOMS: atom_id res chain seq x y z
N MET A 1 -48.37 -30.94 8.71
CA MET A 1 -46.96 -31.36 8.89
C MET A 1 -45.96 -30.55 8.03
N ASN A 2 -46.35 -29.41 7.42
CA ASN A 2 -45.50 -28.68 6.46
C ASN A 2 -44.79 -27.43 6.99
N TYR A 3 -45.18 -26.90 8.16
CA TYR A 3 -44.59 -25.65 8.69
C TYR A 3 -43.18 -25.83 9.24
N LYS A 4 -42.84 -27.04 9.74
CA LYS A 4 -41.47 -27.33 10.23
C LYS A 4 -40.43 -27.31 9.12
N HIS A 5 -40.78 -27.80 7.91
CA HIS A 5 -39.86 -27.76 6.76
C HIS A 5 -39.68 -26.34 6.21
N GLN A 6 -40.75 -25.54 6.16
CA GLN A 6 -40.65 -24.14 5.74
C GLN A 6 -39.82 -23.30 6.73
N PHE A 7 -39.93 -23.56 8.03
CA PHE A 7 -39.12 -22.89 9.05
C PHE A 7 -37.63 -23.26 8.92
N PHE A 8 -37.32 -24.53 8.62
CA PHE A 8 -35.94 -24.99 8.43
C PHE A 8 -35.29 -24.40 7.17
N ILE A 9 -36.04 -24.26 6.08
CA ILE A 9 -35.56 -23.63 4.83
C ILE A 9 -35.31 -22.12 5.04
N LEU A 10 -36.16 -21.44 5.82
CA LEU A 10 -35.98 -20.02 6.16
C LEU A 10 -34.71 -19.80 7.01
N LEU A 11 -34.41 -20.70 7.94
CA LEU A 11 -33.21 -20.64 8.79
C LEU A 11 -31.91 -20.83 7.98
N ILE A 12 -31.94 -21.70 6.97
CA ILE A 12 -30.80 -21.92 6.06
C ILE A 12 -30.59 -20.71 5.14
N LEU A 13 -31.64 -20.10 4.62
CA LEU A 13 -31.55 -18.88 3.80
C LEU A 13 -31.00 -17.67 4.58
N LEU A 14 -31.33 -17.56 5.87
CA LEU A 14 -30.75 -16.53 6.76
C LEU A 14 -29.25 -16.75 7.04
N SER A 15 -28.78 -18.01 7.05
CA SER A 15 -27.36 -18.32 7.28
C SER A 15 -26.45 -17.99 6.09
N LEU A 16 -26.99 -17.91 4.87
CA LEU A 16 -26.23 -17.58 3.65
C LEU A 16 -26.05 -16.07 3.43
N TYR A 17 -26.75 -15.21 4.18
CA TYR A 17 -26.56 -13.76 4.12
C TYR A 17 -25.43 -13.24 5.04
N SER A 18 -24.86 -14.10 5.89
CA SER A 18 -23.78 -13.71 6.79
C SER A 18 -22.42 -14.12 6.23
N CYS A 19 -21.91 -13.34 5.28
CA CYS A 19 -20.50 -12.95 5.22
C CYS A 19 -20.22 -12.09 3.98
N ILE A 20 -20.68 -10.84 4.01
CA ILE A 20 -19.91 -9.78 3.36
C ILE A 20 -18.94 -9.29 4.43
N LYS A 21 -17.71 -9.82 4.42
CA LYS A 21 -16.61 -9.23 5.21
C LYS A 21 -16.36 -7.83 4.64
N LYS A 22 -16.99 -6.81 5.22
CA LYS A 22 -16.61 -5.41 4.97
C LYS A 22 -15.17 -5.28 5.48
N ASN A 23 -14.23 -5.00 4.58
CA ASN A 23 -12.83 -4.77 4.95
C ASN A 23 -12.79 -3.52 5.84
N PRO A 24 -12.49 -3.65 7.16
CA PRO A 24 -12.51 -2.53 8.09
C PRO A 24 -11.45 -1.47 7.75
N ASN A 25 -10.46 -1.82 6.93
CA ASN A 25 -9.30 -0.97 6.65
C ASN A 25 -9.59 0.09 5.56
N LYS A 26 -10.67 -0.08 4.78
CA LYS A 26 -11.08 0.94 3.79
C LYS A 26 -11.50 2.26 4.44
N GLU A 27 -11.99 2.22 5.68
CA GLU A 27 -12.42 3.41 6.45
C GLU A 27 -11.25 4.09 7.18
N ILE A 28 -10.22 3.35 7.57
CA ILE A 28 -9.01 3.88 8.22
C ILE A 28 -8.04 4.52 7.20
N GLU A 29 -7.87 3.89 6.02
CA GLU A 29 -7.13 4.50 4.90
C GLU A 29 -7.73 5.85 4.47
N GLN A 30 -9.07 6.00 4.52
CA GLN A 30 -9.77 7.24 4.18
C GLN A 30 -9.77 8.30 5.30
N GLY A 31 -9.53 7.91 6.55
CA GLY A 31 -9.53 8.82 7.70
C GLY A 31 -8.18 9.52 7.97
N ILE A 32 -7.07 8.91 7.54
CA ILE A 32 -5.70 9.39 7.82
C ILE A 32 -5.14 10.24 6.68
N LEU A 33 -5.70 10.16 5.47
CA LEU A 33 -5.18 10.85 4.30
C LEU A 33 -6.23 11.80 3.72
N ARG A 34 -6.14 13.08 4.08
CA ARG A 34 -6.63 14.15 3.20
C ARG A 34 -5.68 14.22 2.01
N GLU A 35 -5.85 13.28 1.08
CA GLU A 35 -5.15 13.34 -0.20
C GLU A 35 -5.50 14.67 -0.86
N ASN A 36 -4.49 15.53 -1.06
CA ASN A 36 -4.68 16.72 -1.86
C ASN A 36 -4.87 16.26 -3.30
N THR A 37 -6.12 16.01 -3.68
CA THR A 37 -6.44 15.37 -4.93
C THR A 37 -6.26 16.34 -6.09
N ILE A 38 -5.58 15.93 -7.14
CA ILE A 38 -5.47 16.74 -8.35
C ILE A 38 -6.79 16.59 -9.12
N PRO A 39 -7.47 17.69 -9.49
CA PRO A 39 -8.65 17.62 -10.35
C PRO A 39 -8.32 16.84 -11.62
N LYS A 40 -9.23 15.95 -12.05
CA LYS A 40 -9.15 15.26 -13.35
C LYS A 40 -9.20 16.31 -14.46
N THR A 41 -8.03 16.85 -14.80
CA THR A 41 -7.81 17.66 -15.99
C THR A 41 -7.06 16.77 -16.96
N ASP A 42 -7.69 16.58 -18.10
CA ASP A 42 -7.30 15.67 -19.17
C ASP A 42 -6.11 16.25 -19.92
N ASP A 43 -4.99 15.51 -19.95
CA ASP A 43 -3.89 15.54 -20.96
C ASP A 43 -2.66 14.69 -20.55
N GLY A 44 -2.67 14.09 -19.36
CA GLY A 44 -1.71 13.07 -18.95
C GLY A 44 -0.69 13.61 -17.96
N PHE A 45 -0.41 12.83 -16.93
CA PHE A 45 0.55 13.10 -15.86
C PHE A 45 1.94 13.51 -16.44
N SER A 46 2.09 14.79 -16.77
CA SER A 46 3.13 15.35 -17.63
C SER A 46 3.92 16.36 -16.81
N TYR A 47 5.01 15.90 -16.25
CA TYR A 47 5.93 16.68 -15.45
C TYR A 47 7.30 16.72 -16.12
N LEU A 48 8.11 17.74 -15.78
CA LEU A 48 9.49 17.85 -16.26
C LEU A 48 10.30 16.60 -15.91
N VAL A 49 10.15 16.15 -14.67
CA VAL A 49 10.70 14.88 -14.18
C VAL A 49 9.55 13.92 -13.93
N LYS A 50 9.67 12.71 -14.46
CA LYS A 50 8.80 11.58 -14.13
C LYS A 50 9.65 10.36 -13.87
N LYS A 51 9.42 9.66 -12.77
CA LYS A 51 10.14 8.44 -12.43
C LYS A 51 9.21 7.36 -11.87
N GLU A 52 9.63 6.11 -12.02
CA GLU A 52 9.05 4.97 -11.31
C GLU A 52 10.06 4.45 -10.30
N VAL A 53 9.58 4.18 -9.10
CA VAL A 53 10.37 3.71 -7.95
C VAL A 53 9.79 2.39 -7.47
N TYR A 54 10.67 1.40 -7.36
CA TYR A 54 10.38 0.09 -6.78
C TYR A 54 10.85 0.09 -5.33
N VAL A 55 9.96 -0.16 -4.37
CA VAL A 55 10.30 -0.24 -2.95
C VAL A 55 10.05 -1.67 -2.47
N PRO A 56 11.10 -2.46 -2.19
CA PRO A 56 10.89 -3.80 -1.64
C PRO A 56 10.34 -3.69 -0.23
N ILE A 57 9.34 -4.50 0.09
CA ILE A 57 8.81 -4.63 1.45
C ILE A 57 8.61 -6.12 1.77
N TYR A 58 8.54 -6.44 3.05
CA TYR A 58 8.40 -7.83 3.48
C TYR A 58 7.21 -7.92 4.42
N SER A 59 6.14 -8.62 4.02
CA SER A 59 5.06 -8.99 4.95
C SER A 59 5.46 -10.18 5.82
N ASP A 60 6.44 -10.97 5.37
CA ASP A 60 7.08 -12.00 6.15
C ASP A 60 8.56 -12.17 5.80
N ILE A 61 9.34 -12.67 6.76
CA ILE A 61 10.74 -13.07 6.56
C ILE A 61 11.00 -14.46 7.12
N TYR A 62 11.92 -15.19 6.48
CA TYR A 62 12.35 -16.50 6.95
C TYR A 62 13.12 -16.41 8.26
N ASN A 63 12.87 -17.35 9.15
CA ASN A 63 13.60 -17.50 10.39
C ASN A 63 13.97 -18.97 10.58
N LYS A 64 15.24 -19.28 10.84
CA LYS A 64 15.79 -20.66 11.05
C LYS A 64 15.62 -21.64 9.87
N THR A 65 14.41 -21.84 9.34
CA THR A 65 14.07 -22.76 8.26
C THR A 65 13.13 -22.10 7.24
N LYS A 66 12.83 -22.79 6.13
CA LYS A 66 11.89 -22.28 5.11
C LYS A 66 10.43 -22.28 5.57
N ASP A 67 10.10 -23.15 6.50
CA ASP A 67 8.74 -23.35 7.01
C ASP A 67 8.42 -22.44 8.20
N PHE A 68 9.44 -21.79 8.77
CA PHE A 68 9.29 -20.89 9.90
C PHE A 68 9.51 -19.45 9.44
N ARG A 69 8.46 -18.65 9.51
CA ARG A 69 8.43 -17.27 9.06
C ARG A 69 7.94 -16.36 10.17
N PHE A 70 8.44 -15.14 10.19
CA PHE A 70 7.91 -14.06 11.01
C PHE A 70 7.08 -13.12 10.15
N GLN A 71 5.83 -12.95 10.53
CA GLN A 71 4.97 -11.91 9.98
C GLN A 71 5.48 -10.54 10.43
N LEU A 72 5.30 -9.54 9.57
CA LEU A 72 5.79 -8.19 9.77
C LEU A 72 4.69 -7.20 9.44
N THR A 73 4.58 -6.15 10.24
CA THR A 73 3.94 -4.91 9.78
C THR A 73 4.91 -4.20 8.85
N ALA A 74 4.48 -3.91 7.62
CA ALA A 74 5.29 -3.15 6.66
C ALA A 74 4.66 -1.79 6.41
N THR A 75 5.46 -0.72 6.44
CA THR A 75 5.01 0.64 6.15
C THR A 75 5.82 1.21 5.00
N LEU A 76 5.14 1.57 3.90
CA LEU A 76 5.71 2.44 2.89
C LEU A 76 5.61 3.88 3.39
N SER A 77 6.72 4.59 3.44
CA SER A 77 6.79 6.03 3.71
C SER A 77 7.30 6.76 2.47
N ILE A 78 6.50 7.72 1.99
CA ILE A 78 6.84 8.61 0.88
C ILE A 78 7.00 10.02 1.43
N ARG A 79 8.14 10.65 1.17
CA ARG A 79 8.48 11.97 1.74
C ARG A 79 8.88 12.95 0.65
N ASN A 80 8.18 14.08 0.57
CA ASN A 80 8.62 15.21 -0.23
C ASN A 80 9.74 15.96 0.51
N THR A 81 10.98 15.85 0.03
CA THR A 81 12.13 16.53 0.63
C THR A 81 12.27 17.99 0.19
N SER A 82 11.43 18.45 -0.75
CA SER A 82 11.44 19.84 -1.20
C SER A 82 10.91 20.78 -0.12
N ARG A 83 11.56 21.93 0.02
CA ARG A 83 11.11 23.03 0.89
C ARG A 83 10.17 24.01 0.19
N LYS A 84 9.96 23.86 -1.11
CA LYS A 84 9.25 24.85 -1.94
C LYS A 84 8.26 24.25 -2.93
N ASP A 85 8.60 23.11 -3.52
CA ASP A 85 7.83 22.50 -4.59
C ASP A 85 7.04 21.28 -4.10
N SER A 86 5.90 21.03 -4.73
CA SER A 86 5.10 19.83 -4.48
C SER A 86 5.66 18.62 -5.23
N LEU A 87 5.53 17.46 -4.60
CA LEU A 87 5.75 16.15 -5.23
C LEU A 87 4.40 15.60 -5.70
N PHE A 88 4.31 15.15 -6.94
CA PHE A 88 3.07 14.59 -7.49
C PHE A 88 3.20 13.08 -7.57
N ILE A 89 2.19 12.33 -7.11
CA ILE A 89 2.16 10.87 -7.13
C ILE A 89 1.02 10.44 -8.05
N LYS A 90 1.31 9.58 -9.03
CA LYS A 90 0.34 9.09 -10.01
C LYS A 90 -0.32 7.79 -9.56
N ASN A 91 0.48 6.85 -9.03
CA ASN A 91 0.01 5.58 -8.50
C ASN A 91 0.88 5.14 -7.31
N VAL A 92 0.31 4.27 -6.49
CA VAL A 92 0.98 3.55 -5.40
C VAL A 92 0.41 2.14 -5.43
N ASP A 93 1.14 1.23 -6.08
CA ASP A 93 0.65 -0.10 -6.41
C ASP A 93 1.43 -1.15 -5.61
N TYR A 94 0.72 -2.02 -4.89
CA TYR A 94 1.29 -3.08 -4.06
C TYR A 94 1.21 -4.43 -4.77
N TYR A 95 2.37 -5.07 -4.93
CA TYR A 95 2.53 -6.36 -5.58
C TYR A 95 3.01 -7.42 -4.60
N ASN A 96 2.57 -8.65 -4.82
CA ASN A 96 3.00 -9.80 -4.04
C ASN A 96 4.28 -10.45 -4.60
N THR A 97 4.73 -11.50 -3.93
CA THR A 97 5.93 -12.29 -4.24
C THR A 97 5.90 -12.90 -5.65
N GLU A 98 4.71 -13.24 -6.16
CA GLU A 98 4.56 -13.76 -7.52
C GLU A 98 4.52 -12.66 -8.59
N GLY A 99 4.59 -11.38 -8.19
CA GLY A 99 4.47 -10.23 -9.10
C GLY A 99 3.03 -9.90 -9.50
N SER A 100 2.03 -10.40 -8.76
CA SER A 100 0.63 -10.05 -8.98
C SER A 100 0.27 -8.77 -8.25
N LEU A 101 -0.49 -7.89 -8.91
CA LEU A 101 -1.03 -6.68 -8.28
C LEU A 101 -2.07 -7.08 -7.22
N VAL A 102 -1.81 -6.70 -5.98
CA VAL A 102 -2.68 -6.96 -4.83
C VAL A 102 -3.64 -5.80 -4.59
N ARG A 103 -3.12 -4.57 -4.59
CA ARG A 103 -3.89 -3.35 -4.26
C ARG A 103 -3.27 -2.12 -4.91
N GLY A 104 -4.10 -1.27 -5.52
CA GLY A 104 -3.75 0.12 -5.81
C GLY A 104 -4.31 1.01 -4.70
N TYR A 105 -3.48 1.85 -4.10
CA TYR A 105 -3.86 2.66 -2.93
C TYR A 105 -4.49 4.00 -3.28
N ILE A 106 -4.29 4.49 -4.51
CA ILE A 106 -4.81 5.78 -4.96
C ILE A 106 -5.55 5.62 -6.29
N GLU A 107 -6.76 6.19 -6.39
CA GLU A 107 -7.58 6.09 -7.60
C GLU A 107 -7.30 7.21 -8.61
N GLN A 108 -6.68 8.30 -8.15
CA GLN A 108 -6.31 9.43 -8.99
C GLN A 108 -5.03 10.10 -8.47
N PRO A 109 -4.32 10.86 -9.32
CA PRO A 109 -3.10 11.54 -8.91
C PRO A 109 -3.31 12.50 -7.74
N ILE A 110 -2.33 12.52 -6.85
CA ILE A 110 -2.31 13.33 -5.63
C ILE A 110 -1.03 14.17 -5.58
N PHE A 111 -0.98 15.13 -4.66
CA PHE A 111 0.27 15.82 -4.38
C PHE A 111 0.60 15.89 -2.89
N LEU A 112 1.89 15.85 -2.59
CA LEU A 112 2.47 16.17 -1.30
C LEU A 112 3.05 17.58 -1.35
N LYS A 113 2.61 18.43 -0.43
CA LYS A 113 3.16 19.77 -0.19
C LYS A 113 4.64 19.69 0.16
N PRO A 114 5.36 20.82 0.12
CA PRO A 114 6.72 20.89 0.63
C PRO A 114 6.82 20.29 2.03
N LEU A 115 7.78 19.38 2.23
CA LEU A 115 8.03 18.65 3.48
C LEU A 115 6.90 17.73 3.97
N GLU A 116 5.83 17.54 3.20
CA GLU A 116 4.75 16.61 3.54
C GLU A 116 5.19 15.15 3.30
N SER A 117 4.70 14.26 4.15
CA SER A 117 4.93 12.81 4.05
C SER A 117 3.58 12.09 4.07
N ILE A 118 3.56 10.90 3.51
CA ILE A 118 2.41 10.00 3.48
C ILE A 118 2.88 8.57 3.74
N GLU A 119 2.05 7.80 4.45
CA GLU A 119 2.34 6.43 4.82
C GLU A 119 1.22 5.49 4.37
N TYR A 120 1.60 4.31 3.88
CA TYR A 120 0.71 3.19 3.61
C TYR A 120 1.17 1.98 4.41
N VAL A 121 0.25 1.38 5.18
CA VAL A 121 0.58 0.32 6.14
C VAL A 121 -0.04 -1.01 5.67
N ILE A 122 0.81 -2.02 5.59
CA ILE A 122 0.45 -3.43 5.50
C ILE A 122 0.48 -3.98 6.92
N GLU A 123 -0.69 -4.39 7.42
CA GLU A 123 -0.84 -5.00 8.75
C GLU A 123 -0.14 -6.36 8.80
N GLU A 124 0.29 -6.78 9.99
CA GLU A 124 1.00 -8.05 10.22
C GLU A 124 0.18 -9.27 9.76
N GLU A 125 -1.14 -9.18 9.90
CA GLU A 125 -2.09 -10.23 9.51
C GLU A 125 -2.32 -10.30 7.98
N ASP A 126 -1.89 -9.28 7.23
CA ASP A 126 -2.00 -9.25 5.77
C ASP A 126 -0.89 -10.11 5.13
N THR A 127 -1.23 -11.37 4.90
CA THR A 127 -0.37 -12.37 4.27
C THR A 127 -0.35 -12.31 2.73
N SER A 128 -1.05 -11.35 2.11
CA SER A 128 -1.20 -11.32 0.65
C SER A 128 0.07 -10.97 -0.13
N GLY A 129 1.08 -10.38 0.53
CA GLY A 129 2.34 -9.99 -0.10
C GLY A 129 3.38 -11.09 -0.19
N GLY A 130 3.65 -11.75 0.94
CA GLY A 130 4.75 -12.69 1.11
C GLY A 130 6.14 -12.04 1.24
N SER A 131 7.18 -12.87 1.18
CA SER A 131 8.59 -12.50 1.36
C SER A 131 9.23 -11.69 0.22
N GLY A 132 8.54 -11.51 -0.91
CA GLY A 132 9.03 -10.79 -2.09
C GLY A 132 8.12 -9.63 -2.49
N ALA A 133 7.29 -9.15 -1.57
CA ALA A 133 6.34 -8.09 -1.84
C ALA A 133 7.03 -6.75 -2.15
N ASN A 134 6.33 -5.86 -2.84
CA ASN A 134 6.88 -4.56 -3.20
C ASN A 134 5.80 -3.53 -3.50
N PHE A 135 6.21 -2.27 -3.43
CA PHE A 135 5.44 -1.16 -3.99
C PHE A 135 6.08 -0.64 -5.26
N LEU A 136 5.25 -0.33 -6.24
CA LEU A 136 5.59 0.41 -7.43
C LEU A 136 4.93 1.79 -7.38
N ILE A 137 5.75 2.83 -7.42
CA ILE A 137 5.28 4.21 -7.32
C ILE A 137 5.74 5.00 -8.53
N THR A 138 4.80 5.59 -9.25
CA THR A 138 5.08 6.59 -10.29
C THR A 138 4.90 7.98 -9.69
N TRP A 139 5.94 8.80 -9.80
CA TRP A 139 5.89 10.18 -9.33
C TRP A 139 6.40 11.16 -10.38
N GLY A 140 6.06 12.43 -10.20
CA GLY A 140 6.49 13.52 -11.04
C GLY A 140 6.71 14.82 -10.28
N ALA A 141 7.45 15.73 -10.90
CA ALA A 141 7.71 17.06 -10.37
C ALA A 141 7.99 18.07 -11.49
N ASN A 142 7.56 19.32 -11.28
CA ASN A 142 7.86 20.43 -12.19
C ASN A 142 9.32 20.91 -12.11
N THR A 143 10.02 20.52 -11.04
CA THR A 143 11.43 20.82 -10.78
C THR A 143 12.18 19.53 -10.47
N THR A 144 13.52 19.59 -10.44
CA THR A 144 14.32 18.44 -10.00
C THR A 144 14.17 18.25 -8.49
N LEU A 145 13.54 17.15 -8.08
CA LEU A 145 13.34 16.78 -6.68
C LEU A 145 14.06 15.48 -6.32
N ALA A 146 14.33 15.29 -5.02
CA ALA A 146 14.93 14.09 -4.45
C ALA A 146 14.04 13.51 -3.33
N PRO A 147 12.80 13.10 -3.65
CA PRO A 147 11.90 12.48 -2.66
C PRO A 147 12.50 11.19 -2.10
N ILE A 148 12.10 10.84 -0.88
CA ILE A 148 12.51 9.58 -0.23
C ILE A 148 11.32 8.62 -0.28
N PHE A 149 11.61 7.38 -0.69
CA PHE A 149 10.68 6.25 -0.63
C PHE A 149 11.34 5.17 0.20
N GLN A 150 10.72 4.79 1.32
CA GLN A 150 11.30 3.86 2.27
C GLN A 150 10.26 2.85 2.73
N GLY A 151 10.63 1.57 2.76
CA GLY A 151 9.90 0.55 3.48
C GLY A 151 10.43 0.47 4.91
N VAL A 152 9.54 0.42 5.89
CA VAL A 152 9.86 0.19 7.31
C VAL A 152 9.15 -1.09 7.74
N MET A 153 9.92 -2.09 8.14
CA MET A 153 9.40 -3.37 8.59
C MET A 153 9.55 -3.44 10.10
N VAL A 154 8.48 -3.79 10.80
CA VAL A 154 8.46 -4.00 12.25
C VAL A 154 7.92 -5.40 12.52
N GLY A 155 8.64 -6.16 13.32
CA GLY A 155 8.23 -7.50 13.74
C GLY A 155 8.48 -7.70 15.23
N VAL A 156 7.60 -8.48 15.86
CA VAL A 156 7.73 -8.88 17.26
C VAL A 156 7.67 -10.40 17.36
N SER A 157 8.64 -10.99 18.05
CA SER A 157 8.64 -12.41 18.37
C SER A 157 8.87 -12.62 19.87
N GLY A 158 7.81 -12.98 20.58
CA GLY A 158 7.84 -13.07 22.05
C GLY A 158 8.13 -11.71 22.68
N GLN A 159 9.29 -11.57 23.33
CA GLN A 159 9.75 -10.33 23.97
C GLN A 159 10.76 -9.53 23.12
N GLN A 160 11.11 -10.03 21.94
CA GLN A 160 12.10 -9.37 21.07
C GLN A 160 11.37 -8.66 19.93
N GLY A 161 11.52 -7.35 19.87
CA GLY A 161 11.13 -6.53 18.72
C GLY A 161 12.34 -6.27 17.83
N PHE A 162 12.11 -6.22 16.52
CA PHE A 162 13.12 -5.79 15.56
C PHE A 162 12.47 -4.90 14.51
N ALA A 163 13.28 -4.01 13.93
CA ALA A 163 12.87 -3.19 12.82
C ALA A 163 14.03 -3.01 11.85
N PHE A 164 13.72 -2.91 10.58
CA PHE A 164 14.68 -2.61 9.53
C PHE A 164 14.01 -1.83 8.41
N THR A 165 14.82 -1.21 7.56
CA THR A 165 14.32 -0.42 6.45
C THR A 165 14.84 -0.94 5.12
N THR A 166 14.10 -0.60 4.08
CA THR A 166 14.48 -0.78 2.67
C THR A 166 14.37 0.55 1.96
N GLU A 167 15.23 0.76 0.97
CA GLU A 167 15.20 1.97 0.15
C GLU A 167 14.54 1.70 -1.19
N GLY A 168 13.81 2.70 -1.69
CA GLY A 168 13.28 2.68 -3.05
C GLY A 168 14.38 2.81 -4.10
N VAL A 169 14.27 2.03 -5.17
CA VAL A 169 15.17 2.07 -6.32
C VAL A 169 14.43 2.65 -7.51
N VAL A 170 15.01 3.68 -8.14
CA VAL A 170 14.49 4.21 -9.41
C VAL A 170 14.71 3.17 -10.51
N ILE A 171 13.63 2.72 -11.14
CA ILE A 171 13.69 1.70 -12.20
C ILE A 171 13.40 2.25 -13.60
N SER A 172 12.80 3.45 -13.68
CA SER A 172 12.49 4.13 -14.92
C SER A 172 12.49 5.64 -14.71
N GLU A 173 13.01 6.39 -15.69
CA GLU A 173 13.04 7.85 -15.67
C GLU A 173 12.75 8.41 -17.06
N THR A 174 11.83 9.37 -17.13
CA THR A 174 11.57 10.17 -18.32
C THR A 174 11.83 11.63 -17.95
N LYS A 175 12.77 12.26 -18.66
CA LYS A 175 12.97 13.71 -18.64
C LYS A 175 12.44 14.27 -19.95
N LYS A 176 11.58 15.29 -19.85
CA LYS A 176 11.20 16.09 -21.02
C LYS A 176 12.26 17.13 -21.35
#